data_AF-A0A2E3D3N8-F1
#
_entry.id   AF-A0A2E3D3N8-F1
#
_cell.length_a   1.000
_cell.length_b   1.000
_cell.length_c   1.000
_cell.angle_alpha   90.00
_cell.angle_beta   90.00
_cell.angle_gamma   90.00
#
_symmetry.space_group_name_H-M   'P 1'
#
loop_
_entity.id
_entity.type
_entity.pdbx_description
1 polymer ?
#
loop_
_entity_poly.entity_id
_entity_poly.type
_entity_poly.pdbx_seq_one_letter_code
_entity_poly.pdbx_strand_id
1 'polypeptide(L)'
;MKTLSLADEAQTLQLGQRLAAVLARGGVLYLQGDLGAGKTTLSRGIIQSLGHSGAVKSPTYTLVEPYELSGLRVFHFDLYRLADPEELEFIGIRDYFDPDTVCIIEWPDRGGDLIPAPDLVLTLEKLGKGRSATLEAPSQAGQTMLGELTNI
;
A
#
# COMPACT_ATOMS: atom_id res chain seq x y z
N MET A 1 4.54 -12.44 -10.75
CA MET A 1 3.27 -12.66 -10.01
C MET A 1 3.49 -13.74 -8.95
N LYS A 2 3.00 -13.55 -7.73
CA LYS A 2 3.07 -14.52 -6.62
C LYS A 2 1.78 -14.46 -5.79
N THR A 3 1.18 -15.61 -5.48
CA THR A 3 -0.04 -15.66 -4.66
C THR A 3 0.23 -16.34 -3.32
N LEU A 4 -0.32 -15.78 -2.25
CA LEU A 4 -0.19 -16.22 -0.86
C LEU A 4 -1.57 -16.45 -0.27
N SER A 5 -1.74 -17.54 0.48
CA SER A 5 -2.92 -17.75 1.31
C SER A 5 -2.64 -17.18 2.71
N LEU A 6 -3.50 -16.29 3.17
CA LEU A 6 -3.47 -15.67 4.49
C LEU A 6 -4.63 -16.23 5.32
N ALA A 7 -4.36 -17.12 6.27
CA ALA A 7 -5.38 -17.82 7.04
C ALA A 7 -6.20 -16.88 7.96
N ASP A 8 -5.59 -15.78 8.41
CA ASP A 8 -6.16 -14.85 9.38
C ASP A 8 -5.55 -13.44 9.29
N GLU A 9 -5.99 -12.55 10.19
CA GLU A 9 -5.47 -11.19 10.32
C GLU A 9 -3.98 -11.16 10.69
N ALA A 10 -3.50 -12.09 11.51
CA ALA A 10 -2.10 -12.14 11.92
C ALA A 10 -1.18 -12.40 10.72
N GLN A 11 -1.57 -13.29 9.80
CA GLN A 11 -0.82 -13.50 8.55
C GLN A 11 -0.88 -12.29 7.62
N THR A 12 -1.97 -11.51 7.64
CA THR A 12 -2.05 -10.25 6.90
C THR A 12 -1.06 -9.22 7.46
N LEU A 13 -0.94 -9.12 8.79
CA LEU A 13 0.04 -8.25 9.45
C LEU A 13 1.48 -8.71 9.20
N GLN A 14 1.74 -10.03 9.22
CA GLN A 14 3.06 -10.58 8.86
C GLN A 14 3.44 -10.28 7.41
N LEU A 15 2.48 -10.35 6.46
CA LEU A 15 2.71 -9.90 5.10
C LEU A 15 3.06 -8.41 5.05
N GLY A 16 2.35 -7.58 5.83
CA GLY A 16 2.67 -6.16 5.98
C GLY A 16 4.09 -5.91 6.49
N GLN A 17 4.56 -6.69 7.47
CA GLN A 17 5.94 -6.62 7.97
C GLN A 17 6.96 -6.96 6.88
N ARG A 18 6.70 -8.00 6.08
CA ARG A 18 7.60 -8.38 4.96
C ARG A 18 7.65 -7.29 3.89
N LEU A 19 6.49 -6.71 3.55
CA LEU A 19 6.40 -5.59 2.61
C LEU A 19 7.14 -4.36 3.13
N ALA A 20 7.02 -4.04 4.41
CA ALA A 20 7.75 -2.93 5.02
C ALA A 20 9.27 -3.07 4.84
N ALA A 21 9.82 -4.28 4.97
CA ALA A 21 11.26 -4.50 4.80
C ALA A 21 11.76 -4.12 3.39
N VAL A 22 10.98 -4.38 2.34
CA VAL A 22 11.38 -4.08 0.96
C VAL A 22 11.01 -2.65 0.51
N LEU A 23 10.02 -2.04 1.17
CA LEU A 23 9.56 -0.67 0.96
C LEU A 23 10.34 0.37 1.79
N ALA A 24 11.18 -0.04 2.75
CA ALA A 24 11.94 0.88 3.60
C ALA A 24 12.89 1.83 2.83
N ARG A 25 13.13 1.57 1.54
CA ARG A 25 13.91 2.39 0.59
C ARG A 25 13.05 3.28 -0.31
N GLY A 26 11.75 3.41 -0.01
CA GLY A 26 10.78 4.07 -0.88
C GLY A 26 10.10 3.12 -1.87
N GLY A 27 9.02 3.60 -2.48
CA GLY A 27 8.29 2.90 -3.53
C GLY A 27 6.77 3.10 -3.48
N VAL A 28 6.11 2.73 -4.58
CA VAL A 28 4.66 2.84 -4.75
C VAL A 28 4.01 1.46 -4.66
N LEU A 29 3.18 1.25 -3.64
CA LEU A 29 2.38 0.06 -3.44
C LEU A 29 0.90 0.36 -3.72
N TYR A 30 0.33 -0.32 -4.71
CA TYR A 30 -1.10 -0.35 -4.95
C TYR A 30 -1.76 -1.47 -4.16
N LEU A 31 -2.85 -1.15 -3.46
CA LEU A 31 -3.70 -2.09 -2.75
C LEU A 31 -5.07 -2.17 -3.39
N GLN A 32 -5.35 -3.33 -3.98
CA GLN A 32 -6.61 -3.66 -4.66
C GLN A 32 -7.41 -4.71 -3.88
N GLY A 33 -8.70 -4.77 -4.15
CA GLY A 33 -9.63 -5.72 -3.53
C GLY A 33 -10.90 -5.07 -3.02
N ASP A 34 -11.93 -5.88 -2.80
CA ASP A 34 -13.26 -5.42 -2.41
C ASP A 34 -13.30 -4.69 -1.06
N LEU A 35 -14.45 -4.06 -0.78
CA LEU A 35 -14.74 -3.52 0.54
C LEU A 35 -14.67 -4.63 1.61
N GLY A 36 -13.87 -4.36 2.66
CA GLY A 36 -13.59 -5.35 3.71
C GLY A 36 -12.62 -6.47 3.32
N ALA A 37 -11.91 -6.35 2.19
CA ALA A 37 -10.84 -7.29 1.83
C ALA A 37 -9.64 -7.25 2.80
N GLY A 38 -9.46 -6.15 3.53
CA GLY A 38 -8.40 -5.99 4.53
C GLY A 38 -7.25 -5.08 4.10
N LYS A 39 -7.46 -4.23 3.09
CA LYS A 39 -6.48 -3.24 2.60
C LYS A 39 -5.93 -2.37 3.73
N THR A 40 -6.79 -1.69 4.49
CA THR A 40 -6.37 -0.87 5.65
C THR A 40 -5.65 -1.67 6.74
N THR A 41 -6.03 -2.94 6.96
CA THR A 41 -5.33 -3.83 7.91
C THR A 41 -3.89 -4.07 7.44
N LEU A 42 -3.69 -4.29 6.15
CA LEU A 42 -2.38 -4.45 5.55
C LEU A 42 -1.58 -3.15 5.59
N SER A 43 -2.17 -2.00 5.21
CA SER A 43 -1.56 -0.66 5.32
C SER A 43 -1.04 -0.41 6.72
N ARG A 44 -1.85 -0.70 7.76
CA ARG A 44 -1.45 -0.63 9.16
C ARG A 44 -0.25 -1.52 9.47
N GLY A 45 -0.26 -2.78 9.04
CA GLY A 45 0.85 -3.70 9.24
C GLY A 45 2.16 -3.19 8.64
N ILE A 46 2.09 -2.57 7.45
CA ILE A 46 3.25 -1.95 6.78
C ILE A 46 3.74 -0.74 7.57
N ILE A 47 2.86 0.24 7.80
CA ILE A 47 3.20 1.54 8.42
C ILE A 47 3.77 1.35 9.84
N GLN A 48 3.18 0.46 10.63
CA GLN A 48 3.70 0.15 11.98
C GLN A 48 5.04 -0.56 11.91
N SER A 49 5.25 -1.45 10.93
CA SER A 49 6.53 -2.14 10.75
C SER A 49 7.64 -1.22 10.22
N LEU A 50 7.29 -0.14 9.54
CA LEU A 50 8.22 0.93 9.15
C LEU A 50 8.62 1.84 10.32
N GLY A 51 7.96 1.73 11.48
CA GLY A 51 8.33 2.44 12.70
C GLY A 51 7.27 3.37 13.29
N HIS A 52 6.07 3.46 12.69
CA HIS A 52 5.00 4.29 13.25
C HIS A 52 4.49 3.70 14.57
N SER A 53 4.51 4.52 15.63
CA SER A 53 3.99 4.17 16.95
C SER A 53 2.64 4.86 17.16
N GLY A 54 1.57 4.25 16.64
CA GLY A 54 0.24 4.84 16.78
C GLY A 54 -0.86 4.10 16.04
N ALA A 55 -2.06 4.69 16.11
CA ALA A 55 -3.18 4.23 15.30
C ALA A 55 -2.91 4.56 13.83
N VAL A 56 -3.23 3.59 12.97
CA VAL A 56 -3.33 3.78 11.51
C VAL A 56 -4.78 3.54 11.16
N LYS A 57 -5.43 4.52 10.56
CA LYS A 57 -6.84 4.48 10.15
C LYS A 57 -6.91 4.77 8.66
N SER A 58 -7.97 4.29 8.01
CA SER A 58 -8.19 4.63 6.60
C SER A 58 -8.44 6.13 6.43
N PRO A 59 -7.69 6.85 5.60
CA PRO A 59 -7.91 8.26 5.30
C PRO A 59 -9.07 8.46 4.32
N THR A 60 -10.15 7.67 4.42
CA THR A 60 -11.23 7.66 3.43
C THR A 60 -11.88 9.03 3.20
N TYR A 61 -11.84 9.94 4.19
CA TYR A 61 -12.38 11.30 4.07
C TYR A 61 -11.32 12.37 3.83
N THR A 62 -10.08 12.15 4.27
CA THR A 62 -8.96 13.08 4.06
C THR A 62 -8.20 12.79 2.77
N LEU A 63 -8.50 11.65 2.11
CA LEU A 63 -7.84 11.02 0.97
C LEU A 63 -6.41 10.58 1.24
N VAL A 64 -5.65 11.34 2.01
CA VAL A 64 -4.27 11.07 2.40
C VAL A 64 -4.06 11.24 3.90
N GLU A 65 -3.20 10.41 4.47
CA GLU A 65 -2.63 10.59 5.81
C GLU A 65 -1.09 10.47 5.72
N PRO A 66 -0.33 11.50 6.10
CA PRO A 66 1.11 11.44 6.17
C PRO A 66 1.61 10.82 7.47
N TYR A 67 2.67 10.02 7.38
CA TYR A 67 3.41 9.47 8.51
C TYR A 67 4.89 9.83 8.38
N GLU A 68 5.39 10.65 9.31
CA GLU A 68 6.79 11.02 9.37
C GLU A 68 7.55 10.04 10.28
N LEU A 69 8.43 9.24 9.67
CA LEU A 69 9.25 8.24 10.35
C LEU A 69 10.72 8.67 10.31
N SER A 70 11.57 8.00 11.09
CA SER A 70 12.99 8.34 11.14
C SER A 70 13.67 8.04 9.80
N GLY A 71 13.86 9.08 8.98
CA GLY A 71 14.49 8.97 7.67
C GLY A 71 13.59 8.47 6.53
N LEU A 72 12.26 8.37 6.74
CA LEU A 72 11.31 7.92 5.73
C LEU A 72 9.96 8.63 5.89
N ARG A 73 9.39 9.10 4.79
CA ARG A 73 8.00 9.60 4.76
C ARG A 73 7.11 8.55 4.12
N VAL A 74 5.99 8.24 4.78
CA VAL A 74 4.97 7.33 4.26
C VAL A 74 3.68 8.11 4.04
N PHE A 75 3.10 7.99 2.85
CA PHE A 75 1.81 8.55 2.52
C PHE A 75 0.81 7.42 2.28
N HIS A 76 -0.19 7.33 3.14
CA HIS A 76 -1.30 6.40 2.98
C HIS A 76 -2.43 7.12 2.26
N PHE A 77 -2.81 6.62 1.09
CA PHE A 77 -3.94 7.11 0.32
C PHE A 77 -5.09 6.11 0.36
N ASP A 78 -6.32 6.60 0.51
CA ASP A 78 -7.55 5.83 0.32
C ASP A 78 -8.49 6.60 -0.61
N LEU A 79 -8.50 6.18 -1.88
CA LEU A 79 -9.21 6.86 -2.94
C LEU A 79 -10.65 6.35 -3.12
N TYR A 80 -11.17 5.53 -2.19
CA TYR A 80 -12.51 4.92 -2.30
C TYR A 80 -13.63 5.95 -2.57
N ARG A 81 -13.52 7.13 -1.96
CA ARG A 81 -14.52 8.21 -2.07
C ARG A 81 -14.17 9.29 -3.09
N LEU A 82 -13.04 9.16 -3.78
CA LEU A 82 -12.65 10.09 -4.83
C LEU A 82 -13.64 9.96 -5.99
N ALA A 83 -14.41 11.02 -6.24
CA ALA A 83 -15.42 11.03 -7.28
C ALA A 83 -14.79 11.39 -8.64
N ASP A 84 -13.90 12.38 -8.64
CA ASP A 84 -13.14 12.83 -9.79
C ASP A 84 -11.63 12.79 -9.49
N PRO A 85 -10.80 12.11 -10.31
CA PRO A 85 -9.35 12.16 -10.19
C PRO A 85 -8.80 13.58 -10.06
N GLU A 86 -9.37 14.57 -10.77
CA GLU A 86 -8.90 15.96 -10.74
C GLU A 86 -8.90 16.57 -9.34
N GLU A 87 -9.70 16.04 -8.39
CA GLU A 87 -9.67 16.47 -7.00
C GLU A 87 -8.29 16.30 -6.34
N LEU A 88 -7.48 15.35 -6.85
CA LEU A 88 -6.11 15.14 -6.40
C LEU A 88 -5.19 16.33 -6.70
N GLU A 89 -5.43 17.06 -7.80
CA GLU A 89 -4.62 18.25 -8.12
C GLU A 89 -4.84 19.36 -7.08
N PHE A 90 -6.05 19.49 -6.53
CA PHE A 90 -6.35 20.51 -5.50
C PHE A 90 -5.65 20.25 -4.16
N ILE A 91 -5.30 18.99 -3.88
CA ILE A 91 -4.54 18.62 -2.68
C ILE A 91 -3.02 18.57 -2.90
N GLY A 92 -2.55 18.98 -4.09
CA GLY A 92 -1.13 18.99 -4.41
C GLY A 92 -0.54 17.58 -4.49
N ILE A 93 -1.28 16.63 -5.07
CA ILE A 93 -0.93 15.19 -5.06
C ILE A 93 0.53 14.90 -5.50
N ARG A 94 1.06 15.72 -6.40
CA ARG A 94 2.40 15.58 -6.98
C ARG A 94 3.53 15.76 -5.95
N ASP A 95 3.29 16.55 -4.90
CA ASP A 95 4.28 16.84 -3.86
C ASP A 95 4.53 15.64 -2.92
N TYR A 96 3.70 14.59 -3.02
CA TYR A 96 3.83 13.38 -2.20
C TYR A 96 4.70 12.30 -2.84
N PHE A 97 5.06 12.41 -4.12
CA PHE A 97 5.68 11.33 -4.90
C PHE A 97 7.19 11.52 -5.10
N ASP A 98 7.91 11.82 -4.02
CA ASP A 98 9.37 11.88 -4.06
C ASP A 98 9.99 10.46 -4.09
N PRO A 99 11.17 10.27 -4.72
CA PRO A 99 11.85 8.97 -4.76
C PRO A 99 12.09 8.32 -3.39
N ASP A 100 12.26 9.13 -2.34
CA ASP A 100 12.56 8.68 -0.98
C ASP A 100 11.29 8.54 -0.10
N THR A 101 10.13 8.33 -0.72
CA THR A 101 8.83 8.18 -0.03
C THR A 101 8.22 6.81 -0.29
N VAL A 102 7.41 6.35 0.65
CA VAL A 102 6.54 5.19 0.45
C VAL A 102 5.12 5.66 0.24
N CYS A 103 4.53 5.31 -0.88
CA CYS A 103 3.12 5.59 -1.17
C CYS A 103 2.32 4.29 -1.12
N ILE A 104 1.38 4.20 -0.19
CA ILE A 104 0.44 3.07 -0.09
C ILE A 104 -0.90 3.57 -0.59
N ILE A 105 -1.35 3.12 -1.76
CA ILE A 105 -2.54 3.64 -2.43
C ILE A 105 -3.62 2.56 -2.45
N GLU A 106 -4.66 2.73 -1.63
CA GLU A 106 -5.88 1.94 -1.69
C GLU A 106 -6.82 2.48 -2.77
N TRP A 107 -7.44 1.57 -3.53
CA TRP A 107 -8.32 1.90 -4.66
C TRP A 107 -7.63 2.74 -5.76
N PRO A 108 -6.46 2.30 -6.27
CA PRO A 108 -5.67 3.06 -7.23
C PRO A 108 -6.43 3.40 -8.53
N ASP A 109 -7.39 2.56 -8.94
CA ASP A 109 -8.19 2.78 -10.16
C ASP A 109 -8.98 4.10 -10.14
N ARG A 110 -9.17 4.70 -8.95
CA ARG A 110 -9.81 6.01 -8.78
C ARG A 110 -8.88 7.19 -9.04
N GLY A 111 -7.57 7.00 -8.96
CA GLY A 111 -6.58 8.06 -9.13
C GLY A 111 -6.21 8.37 -10.58
N GLY A 112 -6.54 7.49 -11.53
CA GLY A 112 -6.23 7.67 -12.95
C GLY A 112 -4.74 7.96 -13.21
N ASP A 113 -4.46 8.86 -14.15
CA ASP A 113 -3.09 9.24 -14.55
C ASP A 113 -2.41 10.21 -13.55
N LEU A 114 -3.10 10.59 -12.46
CA LEU A 114 -2.59 11.54 -11.47
C LEU A 114 -1.79 10.88 -10.35
N ILE A 115 -1.84 9.55 -10.25
CA ILE A 115 -1.03 8.76 -9.33
C ILE A 115 0.13 8.09 -10.09
N PRO A 116 1.30 7.90 -9.46
CA PRO A 116 2.47 7.30 -10.11
C PRO A 116 2.22 5.83 -10.40
N ALA A 117 2.87 5.31 -11.43
CA ALA A 117 2.86 3.88 -11.72
C ALA A 117 3.37 3.07 -10.50
N PRO A 118 2.78 1.91 -10.21
CA PRO A 118 3.15 1.12 -9.04
C PRO A 118 4.46 0.37 -9.25
N ASP A 119 5.24 0.26 -8.19
CA ASP A 119 6.31 -0.73 -8.09
C ASP A 119 5.75 -2.11 -7.75
N LEU A 120 4.80 -2.14 -6.81
CA LEU A 120 4.11 -3.35 -6.39
C LEU A 120 2.60 -3.16 -6.50
N VAL A 121 1.91 -4.17 -7.00
CA VAL A 121 0.45 -4.26 -6.96
C VAL A 121 0.09 -5.47 -6.12
N LEU A 122 -0.75 -5.27 -5.11
CA LEU A 122 -1.22 -6.33 -4.23
C LEU A 122 -2.75 -6.36 -4.25
N THR A 123 -3.29 -7.46 -4.75
CA THR A 123 -4.74 -7.73 -4.77
C THR A 123 -5.11 -8.64 -3.61
N LEU A 124 -6.04 -8.19 -2.76
CA LEU A 124 -6.63 -8.95 -1.66
C LEU A 124 -8.02 -9.46 -2.01
N GLU A 125 -8.23 -10.77 -1.89
CA GLU A 125 -9.51 -11.41 -2.10
C GLU A 125 -9.94 -12.22 -0.87
N LYS A 126 -11.25 -12.32 -0.61
CA LYS A 126 -11.77 -13.12 0.49
C LYS A 126 -11.64 -14.61 0.17
N LEU A 127 -11.04 -15.39 1.07
CA LEU A 127 -10.88 -16.84 0.94
C LEU A 127 -11.35 -17.55 2.21
N GLY A 128 -12.63 -17.91 2.26
CA GLY A 128 -13.25 -18.47 3.45
C GLY A 128 -13.13 -17.53 4.65
N LYS A 129 -12.46 -17.96 5.72
CA LYS A 129 -12.15 -17.12 6.89
C LYS A 129 -10.90 -16.24 6.69
N GLY A 130 -10.06 -16.58 5.72
CA GLY A 130 -8.81 -15.88 5.41
C GLY A 130 -8.90 -15.00 4.16
N ARG A 131 -7.75 -14.75 3.55
CA ARG A 131 -7.57 -13.96 2.32
C ARG A 131 -6.61 -14.66 1.35
N SER A 132 -6.79 -14.42 0.07
CA SER A 132 -5.75 -14.61 -0.94
C SER A 132 -5.09 -13.27 -1.21
N ALA A 133 -3.76 -13.22 -1.23
CA ALA A 133 -2.98 -12.04 -1.58
C ALA A 133 -2.14 -12.33 -2.83
N THR A 134 -2.41 -11.63 -3.92
CA THR A 134 -1.67 -11.76 -5.18
C THR A 134 -0.79 -10.54 -5.37
N LEU A 135 0.52 -10.74 -5.45
CA LEU A 135 1.52 -9.71 -5.69
C LEU A 135 2.01 -9.73 -7.14
N GLU A 136 2.06 -8.55 -7.73
CA GLU A 136 2.65 -8.26 -9.03
C GLU A 136 3.67 -7.13 -8.89
N ALA A 137 4.62 -7.09 -9.82
CA ALA A 137 5.75 -6.18 -9.79
C ALA A 137 5.97 -5.57 -11.19
N PRO A 138 5.22 -4.53 -11.55
CA PRO A 138 5.27 -3.95 -12.89
C PRO A 138 6.59 -3.21 -13.18
N SER A 139 7.23 -2.63 -12.16
CA SER A 139 8.49 -1.89 -12.31
C SER A 139 9.73 -2.75 -12.07
N GLN A 140 10.90 -2.29 -12.52
CA GLN A 140 12.18 -2.94 -12.24
C GLN A 140 12.52 -2.94 -10.75
N ALA A 141 12.18 -1.85 -10.04
CA ALA A 141 12.35 -1.77 -8.58
C ALA A 141 11.43 -2.77 -7.88
N GLY A 142 10.17 -2.86 -8.31
CA GLY A 142 9.21 -3.84 -7.84
C GLY A 142 9.65 -5.28 -8.03
N GLN A 143 10.28 -5.61 -9.17
CA GLN A 143 10.79 -6.97 -9.43
C GLN A 143 11.91 -7.34 -8.44
N THR A 144 12.77 -6.37 -8.12
CA THR A 144 13.83 -6.51 -7.11
C THR A 144 13.20 -6.74 -5.73
N MET A 145 12.22 -5.92 -5.34
CA MET A 145 11.46 -6.08 -4.09
C MET A 145 10.78 -7.46 -4.00
N LEU A 146 10.12 -7.90 -5.07
CA LEU A 146 9.44 -9.20 -5.11
C LEU A 146 10.41 -10.38 -4.98
N GLY A 147 11.61 -10.27 -5.55
CA GLY A 147 12.69 -11.26 -5.41
C GLY A 147 13.22 -11.37 -3.98
N GLU A 148 13.33 -10.25 -3.26
CA GLU A 148 13.71 -10.24 -1.84
C GLU A 148 12.63 -10.87 -0.97
N LEU A 149 11.34 -10.65 -1.28
CA LEU A 149 10.22 -11.27 -0.58
C LEU A 149 10.18 -12.81 -0.74
N THR A 150 10.80 -13.39 -1.78
CA THR A 150 10.86 -14.84 -1.97
C THR A 150 12.00 -15.53 -1.22
N ASN A 151 13.00 -14.80 -0.78
CA ASN A 151 14.19 -15.34 -0.10
C ASN A 151 14.06 -15.34 1.43
N ILE A 152 12.86 -15.09 1.96
CA ILE A 152 12.49 -15.07 3.39
C ILE A 152 11.38 -16.09 3.63
#